data_AF-A0A929IJV4-F1
#
_entry.id   AF-A0A929IJV4-F1
#
_cell.length_a   1.000
_cell.length_b   1.000
_cell.length_c   1.000
_cell.angle_alpha   90.00
_cell.angle_beta   90.00
_cell.angle_gamma   90.00
#
_symmetry.space_group_name_H-M   'P 1'
#
loop_
_entity.id
_entity.type
_entity.pdbx_description
1 polymer ?
#
loop_
_entity_poly.entity_id
_entity_poly.type
_entity_poly.pdbx_seq_one_letter_code
_entity_poly.pdbx_strand_id
1 'polypeptide(L)' 'MTVYATENIRNVAVVGHPDTGKTSLVSAMLFDSGAVNRLCKVDDANTTTDFDEDEHDRKITINT' A
#
# COMPACT_ATOMS: atom_id res chain seq x y z
N MET A 1 16.25 -5.93 17.66
CA MET A 1 16.01 -4.62 17.01
C MET A 1 17.00 -4.50 15.88
N THR A 2 16.53 -4.54 14.63
CA THR A 2 17.40 -4.41 13.45
C THR A 2 17.70 -2.93 13.27
N VAL A 3 18.98 -2.55 13.28
CA VAL A 3 19.41 -1.16 13.09
C VAL A 3 19.84 -1.00 11.64
N TYR A 4 19.22 -0.07 10.92
CA TYR A 4 19.54 0.24 9.53
C TYR A 4 20.43 1.48 9.47
N ALA A 5 21.51 1.41 8.70
CA ALA A 5 22.31 2.59 8.36
C ALA A 5 21.51 3.53 7.44
N THR A 6 21.75 4.83 7.54
CA THR A 6 20.96 5.86 6.83
C THR A 6 20.94 5.63 5.31
N GLU A 7 22.04 5.15 4.73
CA GLU A 7 22.16 4.82 3.31
C GLU A 7 21.25 3.68 2.85
N ASN A 8 20.76 2.86 3.78
CA ASN A 8 19.86 1.74 3.53
C ASN A 8 18.37 2.10 3.66
N ILE A 9 18.04 3.32 4.11
CA ILE A 9 16.66 3.78 4.25
C ILE A 9 16.19 4.40 2.93
N ARG A 10 15.03 3.96 2.43
CA ARG A 10 14.41 4.50 1.20
C ARG A 10 13.06 5.13 1.55
N ASN A 11 13.00 6.47 1.48
CA ASN A 11 11.74 7.21 1.57
C ASN A 11 11.14 7.32 0.17
N VAL A 12 9.98 6.71 -0.05
CA VAL A 12 9.31 6.66 -1.36
C VAL A 12 7.86 7.12 -1.19
N ALA A 13 7.39 7.94 -2.13
CA ALA A 13 5.99 8.33 -2.25
C ALA A 13 5.43 7.86 -3.59
N VAL A 14 4.24 7.26 -3.57
CA VAL A 14 3.54 6.80 -4.78
C VAL A 14 2.40 7.78 -5.08
N VAL A 15 2.52 8.52 -6.17
CA VAL A 15 1.56 9.56 -6.59
C VAL A 15 1.07 9.30 -8.01
N GLY A 16 -0.15 9.73 -8.29
CA GLY A 16 -0.84 9.44 -9.55
C GLY A 16 -2.33 9.74 -9.47
N HIS A 17 -2.96 9.92 -10.63
CA HIS A 17 -4.38 10.21 -10.76
C HIS A 17 -5.24 9.10 -10.11
N PRO A 18 -6.48 9.36 -9.64
CA PRO A 18 -7.38 8.30 -9.20
C PRO A 18 -7.44 7.15 -10.22
N ASP A 19 -7.59 5.92 -9.72
CA ASP A 19 -7.68 4.71 -10.53
C ASP A 19 -6.44 4.32 -11.37
N THR A 20 -5.30 4.99 -11.19
CA THR A 20 -4.03 4.58 -11.86
C THR A 20 -3.34 3.38 -11.20
N GLY A 21 -4.01 2.68 -10.28
CA GLY A 21 -3.47 1.49 -9.63
C GLY A 21 -2.39 1.72 -8.56
N LYS A 22 -2.32 2.91 -7.96
CA LYS A 22 -1.34 3.24 -6.89
C LYS A 22 -1.38 2.24 -5.73
N THR A 23 -2.58 1.99 -5.21
CA THR A 23 -2.84 1.11 -4.07
C THR A 23 -2.49 -0.34 -4.38
N SER A 24 -2.79 -0.79 -5.60
CA SER A 24 -2.40 -2.11 -6.12
C SER A 24 -0.89 -2.26 -6.24
N LEU A 25 -0.18 -1.21 -6.69
CA LEU A 25 1.28 -1.22 -6.77
C LEU A 25 1.92 -1.34 -5.39
N VAL A 26 1.45 -0.57 -4.41
CA VAL A 26 1.97 -0.65 -3.03
C VAL A 26 1.70 -2.03 -2.43
N SER A 27 0.53 -2.60 -2.68
CA SER A 27 0.20 -3.97 -2.24
C SER A 27 1.14 -5.02 -2.84
N ALA A 28 1.51 -4.88 -4.11
CA ALA A 28 2.49 -5.76 -4.75
C ALA A 28 3.89 -5.59 -4.14
N MET A 29 4.33 -4.36 -3.84
CA MET A 29 5.62 -4.11 -3.17
C MET A 29 5.69 -4.73 -1.78
N LEU A 30 4.60 -4.66 -1.00
CA LEU A 30 4.52 -5.28 0.32
C LEU A 30 4.56 -6.81 0.24
N PHE A 31 3.93 -7.40 -0.78
CA PHE A 31 3.98 -8.85 -1.00
C PHE A 31 5.38 -9.31 -1.43
N ASP A 32 6.00 -8.61 -2.39
CA ASP A 32 7.33 -8.95 -2.91
C ASP A 32 8.44 -8.80 -1.86
N SER A 33 8.33 -7.78 -0.99
CA SER A 33 9.25 -7.61 0.15
C SER A 33 9.08 -8.64 1.27
N GLY A 34 8.05 -9.50 1.20
CA GLY A 34 7.71 -10.46 2.25
C GLY A 34 7.09 -9.83 3.50
N ALA A 35 6.69 -8.55 3.45
CA ALA A 35 6.01 -7.87 4.54
C ALA A 35 4.58 -8.40 4.77
N VAL A 36 3.93 -8.90 3.72
CA VAL A 36 2.63 -9.59 3.78
C VAL A 36 2.69 -10.95 3.08
N ASN A 37 1.97 -11.94 3.61
CA ASN A 37 1.98 -13.32 3.11
C ASN A 37 1.01 -13.56 1.92
N ARG A 38 0.17 -12.58 1.60
CA ARG A 38 -0.83 -12.67 0.53
C ARG A 38 -0.81 -11.38 -0.27
N LEU A 39 -0.93 -11.49 -1.58
CA LEU A 39 -1.14 -10.35 -2.46
C LEU A 39 -2.55 -9.80 -2.24
N CYS A 40 -2.63 -8.62 -1.61
CA CYS A 40 -3.88 -7.91 -1.37
C CYS A 40 -4.36 -7.18 -2.64
N LYS A 41 -5.68 -7.04 -2.76
CA LYS A 41 -6.37 -6.39 -3.88
C LYS A 41 -7.38 -5.39 -3.34
N VAL A 42 -7.45 -4.23 -3.99
CA VAL A 42 -8.43 -3.17 -3.68
C VAL A 42 -9.86 -3.72 -3.83
N ASP A 43 -10.10 -4.54 -4.86
CA ASP A 43 -11.41 -5.15 -5.12
C ASP A 43 -11.91 -6.07 -4.00
N ASP A 44 -10.99 -6.70 -3.28
CA ASP A 44 -11.29 -7.62 -2.19
C ASP A 44 -11.33 -6.88 -0.83
N ALA A 45 -11.20 -5.55 -0.83
CA ALA A 45 -11.17 -4.69 0.36
C ALA A 45 -10.19 -5.19 1.44
N ASN A 46 -9.04 -5.73 1.04
CA ASN A 46 -8.06 -6.33 1.95
C ASN A 46 -6.67 -5.67 1.85
N THR A 47 -6.59 -4.53 1.17
CA THR A 47 -5.41 -3.69 1.05
C THR A 47 -4.98 -3.15 2.40
N THR A 48 -3.74 -3.40 2.79
CA THR A 48 -3.17 -2.98 4.09
C THR A 48 -3.00 -1.45 4.19
N THR A 49 -3.17 -0.73 3.09
CA THR A 49 -2.99 0.73 3.00
C THR A 49 -4.29 1.52 3.13
N ASP A 50 -5.44 0.85 3.04
CA ASP A 50 -6.75 1.46 3.24
C ASP A 50 -7.17 1.11 4.68
N PHE A 51 -7.38 2.13 5.52
CA PHE A 51 -7.59 1.99 6.97
C PHE A 51 -9.01 2.38 7.39
N ASP A 52 -9.72 3.12 6.54
CA ASP A 52 -11.09 3.55 6.79
C ASP A 52 -12.11 2.65 6.06
N GLU A 53 -13.27 2.43 6.67
CA GLU A 53 -14.38 1.70 6.04
C GLU A 53 -14.86 2.41 4.77
N ASP A 54 -14.79 3.75 4.73
CA ASP A 54 -15.11 4.56 3.55
C ASP A 54 -14.15 4.26 2.36
N GLU A 55 -12.88 3.94 2.63
CA GLU A 55 -11.90 3.60 1.59
C GLU A 55 -12.19 2.21 0.98
N HIS A 56 -12.60 1.27 1.83
CA HIS A 56 -13.02 -0.07 1.43
C HIS A 56 -14.32 -0.04 0.60
N ASP A 57 -15.32 0.70 1.04
CA ASP A 57 -16.63 0.79 0.37
C ASP A 57 -16.52 1.49 -0.99
N ARG A 58 -15.70 2.54 -1.07
CA ARG A 58 -15.57 3.35 -2.30
C ARG A 58 -14.49 2.83 -3.23
N LYS A 59 -13.67 1.86 -2.79
CA LYS A 59 -12.51 1.31 -3.52
C LYS A 59 -11.52 2.39 -3.98
N ILE A 60 -11.46 3.49 -3.24
CA ILE A 60 -10.53 4.59 -3.48
C ILE A 60 -9.86 4.94 -2.15
N THR A 61 -8.54 5.09 -2.18
CA THR A 61 -7.80 5.58 -1.03
C THR A 61 -8.12 7.06 -0.84
N ILE A 62 -8.64 7.42 0.34
CA ILE A 62 -9.05 8.77 0.72
C ILE A 62 -8.47 9.02 2.11
N ASN A 63 -7.43 9.84 2.18
CA ASN A 63 -6.91 10.34 3.44
C ASN A 63 -7.42 11.79 3.60
N THR A 64 -8.18 12.08 4.67
CA THR A 64 -8.48 13.47 5.08
C THR A 64 -7.41 13.96 6.04
#